data_AF-A0A3D3AAL9-F1
#
_entry.id   AF-A0A3D3AAL9-F1
#
_cell.length_a   1.000
_cell.length_b   1.000
_cell.length_c   1.000
_cell.angle_alpha   90.00
_cell.angle_beta   90.00
_cell.angle_gamma   90.00
#
_symmetry.space_group_name_H-M   'P 1'
#
loop_
_entity.id
_entity.type
_entity.pdbx_description
1 polymer ?
#
loop_
_entity_poly.entity_id
_entity_poly.type
_entity_poly.pdbx_seq_one_letter_code
_entity_poly.pdbx_strand_id
1 'polypeptide(L)'
;WVQLPNTHGMALFADGGIVGSKPYSASGAYINRMSDHCSGCAYQVKEPHGDTACPFNYLYWDFMIRHRDKLGGNPRMGMVYRNLDKMSDDKRRGVLASAKRFLEQLK
;
A
#
# COMPACT_ATOMS: atom_id res chain seq x y z
N TRP A 1 -18.30 -3.03 -20.93
CA TRP A 1 -17.96 -1.60 -21.09
C TRP A 1 -17.75 -0.90 -19.74
N VAL A 2 -18.59 -1.13 -18.70
CA VAL A 2 -18.43 -0.50 -17.37
C VAL A 2 -17.22 -1.01 -16.59
N GLN A 3 -16.99 -2.33 -16.57
CA GLN A 3 -16.01 -2.94 -15.67
C GLN A 3 -14.56 -2.59 -16.00
N LEU A 4 -14.21 -2.51 -17.29
CA LEU A 4 -12.83 -2.27 -17.75
C LEU A 4 -12.24 -0.95 -17.22
N PRO A 5 -12.87 0.24 -17.42
CA PRO A 5 -12.31 1.49 -16.89
C PRO A 5 -12.27 1.53 -15.36
N ASN A 6 -13.24 0.90 -14.67
CA ASN A 6 -13.25 0.82 -13.21
C ASN A 6 -12.11 -0.07 -12.68
N THR A 7 -11.84 -1.20 -13.33
CA THR A 7 -10.82 -2.15 -12.85
C THR A 7 -9.43 -1.72 -13.31
N HIS A 8 -9.25 -1.53 -14.61
CA HIS A 8 -7.95 -1.24 -15.20
C HIS A 8 -7.45 0.16 -14.84
N GLY A 9 -8.33 1.17 -14.91
CA GLY A 9 -7.98 2.55 -14.60
C GLY A 9 -8.11 2.86 -13.12
N MET A 10 -9.33 2.89 -12.60
CA MET A 10 -9.58 3.37 -11.24
C MET A 10 -8.94 2.49 -10.16
N ALA A 11 -9.20 1.18 -10.17
CA ALA A 11 -8.73 0.30 -9.09
C ALA A 11 -7.23 -0.03 -9.19
N LEU A 12 -6.74 -0.33 -10.40
CA LEU A 12 -5.37 -0.82 -10.61
C LEU A 12 -4.37 0.26 -11.04
N PHE A 13 -4.84 1.44 -11.47
CA PHE A 13 -4.00 2.51 -12.01
C PHE A 13 -3.12 2.07 -13.19
N ALA A 14 -3.54 1.03 -13.92
CA ALA A 14 -2.78 0.43 -15.02
C ALA A 14 -2.84 1.27 -16.30
N ASP A 15 -3.77 2.22 -16.38
CA ASP A 15 -3.90 3.19 -17.46
C ASP A 15 -2.97 4.42 -17.30
N GLY A 16 -2.17 4.48 -16.23
CA GLY A 16 -1.27 5.60 -15.96
C GLY A 16 -1.97 6.88 -15.50
N GLY A 17 -3.25 6.81 -15.12
CA GLY A 17 -4.01 7.93 -14.58
C GLY A 17 -4.96 8.61 -15.56
N ILE A 18 -5.47 7.88 -16.56
CA ILE A 18 -6.52 8.39 -17.46
C ILE A 18 -7.82 8.61 -16.67
N VAL A 19 -8.21 7.64 -15.83
CA VAL A 19 -9.45 7.71 -15.04
C VAL A 19 -9.25 8.35 -13.65
N GLY A 20 -8.02 8.40 -13.13
CA GLY A 20 -7.73 8.91 -11.79
C GLY A 20 -6.40 9.65 -11.70
N SER A 21 -6.30 10.60 -10.77
CA SER A 21 -5.06 11.42 -10.61
C SER A 21 -3.98 10.77 -9.75
N LYS A 22 -4.29 9.68 -9.05
CA LYS A 22 -3.36 8.92 -8.20
C LYS A 22 -3.85 7.48 -8.00
N PRO A 23 -2.97 6.52 -7.70
CA PRO A 23 -3.39 5.16 -7.36
C PRO A 23 -4.19 5.13 -6.05
N TYR A 24 -5.28 4.37 -6.02
CA TYR A 24 -6.08 4.11 -4.80
C TYR A 24 -5.45 3.01 -3.93
N SER A 25 -4.18 3.18 -3.60
CA SER A 25 -3.46 2.35 -2.63
C SER A 25 -3.62 2.90 -1.22
N ALA A 26 -3.92 2.04 -0.24
CA ALA A 26 -4.04 2.42 1.17
C ALA A 26 -3.48 1.34 2.10
N SER A 27 -3.06 1.75 3.30
CA SER A 27 -2.68 0.83 4.37
C SER A 27 -3.90 0.41 5.21
N GLY A 28 -3.68 -0.49 6.17
CA GLY A 28 -4.73 -0.93 7.09
C GLY A 28 -5.34 0.22 7.92
N ALA A 29 -4.62 1.33 8.09
CA ALA A 29 -5.14 2.52 8.77
C ALA A 29 -6.39 3.11 8.08
N TYR A 30 -6.48 3.04 6.75
CA TYR A 30 -7.68 3.47 6.03
C TYR A 30 -8.86 2.55 6.31
N ILE A 31 -8.65 1.24 6.22
CA ILE A 31 -9.67 0.21 6.47
C ILE A 31 -10.20 0.36 7.90
N ASN A 32 -9.31 0.48 8.89
CA ASN A 32 -9.68 0.66 10.30
C ASN A 32 -10.47 1.95 10.57
N ARG A 33 -10.23 3.02 9.79
CA ARG A 33 -10.97 4.28 9.95
C ARG A 33 -12.36 4.22 9.30
N MET A 34 -12.49 3.46 8.22
CA MET A 34 -13.71 3.44 7.39
C MET A 34 -14.60 2.22 7.65
N SER A 35 -14.22 1.33 8.56
CA SER A 35 -14.93 0.08 8.88
C SER A 35 -14.68 -0.35 10.32
N ASP A 36 -15.38 -1.40 10.75
CA ASP A 36 -15.24 -2.09 12.03
C ASP A 36 -14.47 -3.42 11.93
N HIS A 37 -14.01 -3.80 10.72
CA HIS A 37 -13.39 -5.10 10.44
C HIS A 37 -12.13 -5.39 11.25
N CYS A 38 -11.42 -4.36 11.70
CA CYS A 38 -10.16 -4.54 12.44
C CYS A 38 -10.37 -4.97 13.90
N SER A 39 -11.53 -4.73 14.50
CA SER A 39 -11.77 -4.98 15.93
C SER A 39 -11.71 -6.46 16.32
N GLY A 40 -12.08 -7.36 15.40
CA GLY A 40 -12.04 -8.82 15.58
C GLY A 40 -11.05 -9.53 14.65
N CYS A 41 -10.15 -8.78 14.00
CA CYS A 41 -9.21 -9.35 13.04
C CYS A 41 -8.05 -10.08 13.74
N ALA A 42 -7.60 -11.19 13.16
CA ALA A 42 -6.39 -11.87 13.62
C ALA A 42 -5.12 -10.99 13.51
N TYR A 43 -5.15 -9.97 12.65
CA TYR A 43 -4.04 -9.05 12.44
C TYR A 43 -4.18 -7.76 13.24
N GLN A 44 -3.05 -7.28 13.75
CA GLN A 44 -2.92 -6.02 14.46
C GLN A 44 -2.69 -4.87 13.46
N VAL A 45 -3.71 -4.03 13.29
CA VAL A 45 -3.68 -2.94 12.30
C VAL A 45 -2.72 -1.80 12.64
N LYS A 46 -2.33 -1.67 13.92
CA LYS A 46 -1.37 -0.65 14.38
C LYS A 46 0.08 -1.08 14.20
N GLU A 47 0.34 -2.38 14.03
CA GLU A 47 1.69 -2.90 13.84
C GLU A 47 2.17 -2.62 12.39
N PRO A 48 3.36 -2.04 12.20
CA PRO A 48 3.83 -1.65 10.87
C PRO A 48 4.30 -2.84 10.02
N HIS A 49 4.85 -3.88 10.65
CA HIS A 49 5.40 -5.08 10.04
C HIS A 49 5.56 -6.19 11.10
N GLY A 50 5.88 -7.42 10.69
CA GLY A 50 5.95 -8.58 11.58
C GLY A 50 4.80 -9.56 11.36
N ASP A 51 4.81 -10.67 12.09
CA ASP A 51 3.93 -11.82 11.80
C ASP A 51 2.45 -11.56 12.09
N THR A 52 2.16 -10.69 13.06
CA THR A 52 0.79 -10.30 13.41
C THR A 52 0.36 -8.99 12.75
N ALA A 53 1.23 -8.30 12.03
CA ALA A 53 0.90 -7.01 11.42
C ALA A 53 -0.10 -7.17 10.28
N CYS A 54 -1.01 -6.20 10.15
CA CYS A 54 -1.95 -6.16 9.03
C CYS A 54 -1.19 -6.14 7.69
N PRO A 55 -1.47 -7.09 6.76
CA PRO A 55 -0.74 -7.17 5.50
C PRO A 55 -0.78 -5.90 4.65
N PHE A 56 -1.88 -5.16 4.71
CA PHE A 56 -2.00 -3.88 4.01
C PHE A 56 -0.97 -2.84 4.46
N ASN A 57 -0.44 -2.91 5.69
CA ASN A 57 0.56 -1.95 6.16
C ASN A 57 1.90 -2.10 5.46
N TYR A 58 2.46 -3.32 5.44
CA TYR A 58 3.74 -3.55 4.80
C TYR A 58 3.62 -3.67 3.28
N LEU A 59 2.51 -4.18 2.74
CA LEU A 59 2.28 -4.21 1.28
C LEU A 59 2.11 -2.82 0.68
N TYR A 60 1.46 -1.90 1.41
CA TYR A 60 1.35 -0.50 0.97
C TYR A 60 2.73 0.13 0.77
N TRP A 61 3.62 -0.03 1.75
CA TRP A 61 4.95 0.56 1.67
C TRP A 61 5.86 -0.18 0.68
N ASP A 62 5.78 -1.51 0.57
CA ASP A 62 6.47 -2.27 -0.49
C ASP A 62 6.06 -1.79 -1.88
N PHE A 63 4.76 -1.60 -2.13
CA PHE A 63 4.25 -1.03 -3.39
C PHE A 63 4.84 0.37 -3.66
N MET A 64 4.85 1.25 -2.66
CA MET A 64 5.40 2.59 -2.83
C MET A 64 6.91 2.57 -3.13
N ILE A 65 7.66 1.71 -2.46
CA ILE A 65 9.11 1.54 -2.67
C ILE A 65 9.37 1.01 -4.07
N ARG A 66 8.72 -0.09 -4.47
CA ARG A 66 8.92 -0.76 -5.76
C ARG A 66 8.58 0.13 -6.96
N HIS A 67 7.60 1.02 -6.81
CA HIS A 67 7.12 1.86 -7.91
C HIS A 67 7.54 3.33 -7.81
N ARG A 68 8.54 3.65 -6.98
CA ARG A 68 9.04 5.02 -6.80
C ARG A 68 9.40 5.70 -8.11
N ASP A 69 10.06 5.01 -9.04
CA ASP A 69 10.47 5.62 -10.31
C ASP A 69 9.28 6.06 -11.17
N LYS A 70 8.16 5.34 -11.10
CA LYS A 70 6.95 5.63 -11.88
C LYS A 70 6.03 6.63 -11.19
N LEU A 71 5.92 6.56 -9.87
CA LEU A 71 4.94 7.32 -9.09
C LEU A 71 5.55 8.52 -8.36
N GLY A 72 6.87 8.57 -8.20
CA GLY A 72 7.58 9.62 -7.45
C GLY A 72 7.44 11.01 -8.08
N GLY A 73 7.27 11.07 -9.41
CA GLY A 73 6.99 12.32 -10.13
C GLY A 73 5.54 12.81 -9.99
N ASN A 74 4.61 12.01 -9.43
CA ASN A 74 3.21 12.42 -9.29
C ASN A 74 3.07 13.45 -8.14
N PRO A 75 2.62 14.70 -8.41
CA PRO A 75 2.49 15.73 -7.37
C PRO A 75 1.57 15.33 -6.20
N ARG A 76 0.54 14.52 -6.47
CA ARG A 76 -0.41 14.03 -5.45
C ARG A 76 0.22 12.97 -4.52
N MET A 77 1.32 12.36 -4.94
CA MET A 77 2.06 11.36 -4.16
C MET A 77 3.22 11.95 -3.36
N GLY A 78 3.52 13.25 -3.53
CA GLY A 78 4.70 13.89 -2.92
C GLY A 78 4.76 13.76 -1.39
N MET A 79 3.62 13.86 -0.68
CA MET A 79 3.60 13.67 0.78
C MET A 79 3.92 12.22 1.18
N VAL A 80 3.42 11.24 0.41
CA VAL A 80 3.66 9.82 0.67
C VAL A 80 5.16 9.51 0.53
N TYR A 81 5.79 9.99 -0.54
CA TYR A 81 7.22 9.78 -0.76
C TYR A 81 8.09 10.53 0.24
N ARG A 82 7.72 11.75 0.66
CA ARG A 82 8.41 12.44 1.77
C ARG A 82 8.33 11.67 3.09
N ASN A 83 7.21 11.00 3.37
CA ASN A 83 7.07 10.16 4.55
C ASN A 83 7.92 8.88 4.42
N LEU A 84 8.00 8.29 3.22
CA LEU A 84 8.88 7.17 2.94
C LEU A 84 10.36 7.54 3.12
N ASP A 85 10.75 8.75 2.72
CA ASP A 85 12.13 9.26 2.86
C ASP A 85 12.53 9.48 4.31
N LYS A 86 11.57 9.81 5.18
CA LYS A 86 11.79 9.94 6.63
C LYS A 86 11.69 8.61 7.39
N MET A 87 11.31 7.53 6.71
CA MET A 87 11.20 6.22 7.34
C MET A 87 12.60 5.70 7.71
N SER A 88 12.79 5.26 8.95
CA SER A 88 14.05 4.66 9.38
C SER A 88 14.38 3.41 8.57
N ASP A 89 15.68 3.15 8.38
CA ASP A 89 16.15 1.99 7.64
C ASP A 89 15.68 0.68 8.27
N ASP A 90 15.62 0.61 9.60
CA ASP A 90 15.12 -0.55 10.34
C ASP A 90 13.67 -0.86 9.97
N LYS A 91 12.81 0.16 10.00
CA LYS A 91 11.40 0.02 9.63
C LYS A 91 11.25 -0.35 8.15
N ARG A 92 12.05 0.26 7.27
CA ARG A 92 12.05 -0.06 5.83
C ARG A 92 12.42 -1.52 5.58
N ARG A 93 13.48 -2.03 6.24
CA ARG A 93 13.87 -3.45 6.16
C ARG A 93 12.79 -4.38 6.69
N GLY A 94 12.18 -4.06 7.83
CA GLY A 94 11.10 -4.86 8.41
C GLY A 94 9.85 -4.97 7.52
N VAL A 95 9.46 -3.85 6.91
CA VAL A 95 8.39 -3.79 5.89
C VAL A 95 8.71 -4.69 4.71
N LEU A 96 9.89 -4.53 4.10
CA LEU A 96 10.27 -5.29 2.90
C LEU A 96 10.36 -6.79 3.19
N ALA A 97 10.91 -7.18 4.34
CA ALA A 97 11.00 -8.57 4.76
C ALA A 97 9.60 -9.20 4.96
N SER A 98 8.68 -8.48 5.60
CA SER A 98 7.31 -8.97 5.83
C SER A 98 6.50 -9.05 4.54
N ALA A 99 6.63 -8.04 3.66
CA ALA A 99 6.01 -8.05 2.34
C ALA A 99 6.50 -9.20 1.48
N LYS A 100 7.82 -9.43 1.44
CA LYS A 100 8.41 -10.56 0.72
C LYS A 100 7.85 -11.89 1.23
N ARG A 101 7.89 -12.13 2.55
CA ARG A 101 7.38 -13.36 3.17
C ARG A 101 5.90 -13.60 2.83
N PHE A 102 5.06 -12.57 2.94
CA PHE A 102 3.64 -12.69 2.61
C PHE A 102 3.42 -12.99 1.13
N LEU A 103 4.10 -12.29 0.22
CA LEU A 103 3.96 -12.50 -1.23
C LEU A 103 4.46 -13.87 -1.68
N GLU A 104 5.46 -14.44 -1.02
CA GLU A 104 5.95 -15.79 -1.28
C GLU A 104 4.93 -16.87 -0.91
N GLN A 105 4.02 -16.60 0.01
CA GLN A 105 2.95 -17.53 0.42
C GLN A 105 1.72 -17.52 -0.51
N LEU A 106 1.61 -16.55 -1.42
CA LEU A 106 0.49 -16.43 -2.35
C LEU A 106 0.69 -17.21 -3.67
N LYS A 107 1.87 -17.82 -3.84
CA LYS A 107 2.24 -18.55 -5.06
C LYS A 107 1.74 -19.98 -5.07
#